data_AF-A0KQ51-F1
#
_entry.id   AF-A0KQ51-F1
#
_cell.length_a   1.000
_cell.length_b   1.000
_cell.length_c   1.000
_cell.angle_alpha   90.00
_cell.angle_beta   90.00
_cell.angle_gamma   90.00
#
_symmetry.space_group_name_H-M   'P 1'
#
loop_
_entity.id
_entity.type
_entity.pdbx_description
1 polymer ?
#
loop_
_entity_poly.entity_id
_entity_poly.type
_entity_poly.pdbx_seq_one_letter_code
_entity_poly.pdbx_strand_id
1 'polypeptide(L)'
;MKKLTKTLLTATLILGLPLGAYAASEAVTTAQPGMMTDCPMDGSGMMGGKHHGGRHDKMARMQNMTPEQIQTHLQQRYDKIEDPAKKAEFVKNLSLRADGMTKHAEAMKQFAEAHQ
;
A
#
# COMPACT_ATOMS: atom_id res chain seq x y z
N MET A 1 -2.68 -49.64 26.62
CA MET A 1 -1.97 -49.26 25.37
C MET A 1 -2.69 -49.92 24.19
N LYS A 2 -3.49 -49.15 23.43
CA LYS A 2 -4.24 -49.64 22.26
C LYS A 2 -3.87 -48.82 21.03
N LYS A 3 -2.96 -49.42 20.26
CA LYS A 3 -2.76 -49.40 18.79
C LYS A 3 -3.03 -48.06 18.07
N LEU A 4 -1.93 -47.34 17.87
CA LEU A 4 -1.71 -46.35 16.82
C LEU A 4 -2.04 -46.97 15.45
N THR A 5 -3.10 -46.50 14.80
CA THR A 5 -3.33 -46.78 13.38
C THR A 5 -3.21 -45.46 12.66
N LYS A 6 -1.99 -45.22 12.17
CA LYS A 6 -1.57 -44.03 11.43
C LYS A 6 -2.37 -43.98 10.12
N THR A 7 -3.23 -42.99 10.01
CA THR A 7 -3.98 -42.69 8.80
C THR A 7 -2.99 -42.30 7.70
N LEU A 8 -2.99 -43.14 6.67
CA LEU A 8 -2.29 -43.08 5.40
C LEU A 8 -1.91 -41.68 4.92
N LEU A 9 -0.60 -41.49 4.68
CA LEU A 9 -0.03 -40.48 3.81
C LEU A 9 -0.71 -40.53 2.44
N THR A 10 -1.47 -39.50 2.09
CA THR A 10 -1.92 -39.27 0.72
C THR A 10 -0.77 -38.71 -0.11
N ALA A 11 -0.40 -39.50 -1.12
CA ALA A 11 0.73 -39.31 -2.00
C ALA A 11 0.60 -38.07 -2.89
N THR A 12 1.78 -37.49 -3.12
CA THR A 12 2.15 -36.48 -4.12
C THR A 12 1.57 -36.70 -5.52
N LEU A 13 0.85 -35.70 -6.01
CA LEU A 13 0.45 -35.42 -7.40
C LEU A 13 0.25 -33.88 -7.40
N ILE A 14 0.95 -32.99 -8.11
CA ILE A 14 1.51 -33.02 -9.47
C ILE A 14 2.64 -31.97 -9.49
N LEU A 15 3.86 -32.41 -9.80
CA LEU A 15 4.91 -31.57 -10.36
C LEU A 15 4.59 -31.36 -11.85
N GLY A 16 4.13 -30.17 -12.19
CA GLY A 16 3.88 -29.72 -13.56
C GLY A 16 4.42 -28.30 -13.76
N LEU A 17 5.74 -28.15 -13.68
CA LEU A 17 6.50 -27.06 -14.32
C LEU A 17 6.55 -27.30 -15.84
N PRO A 18 6.99 -26.37 -16.72
CA PRO A 18 7.35 -24.94 -16.55
C PRO A 18 6.82 -24.07 -17.72
N LEU A 19 7.35 -22.84 -17.84
CA LEU A 19 7.48 -22.02 -19.06
C LEU A 19 6.37 -21.01 -19.34
N GLY A 20 6.49 -19.87 -18.67
CA GLY A 20 5.94 -18.59 -19.12
C GLY A 20 6.86 -17.45 -18.71
N ALA A 21 8.17 -17.63 -18.87
CA ALA A 21 9.13 -16.53 -18.81
C ALA A 21 8.83 -15.59 -19.97
N TYR A 22 8.05 -14.55 -19.71
CA TYR A 22 7.96 -13.43 -20.64
C TYR A 22 9.27 -12.65 -20.51
N ALA A 23 10.14 -12.92 -21.48
CA ALA A 23 11.37 -12.21 -21.69
C ALA A 23 11.09 -10.74 -22.02
N ALA A 24 12.03 -9.92 -21.56
CA ALA A 24 12.26 -8.53 -21.84
C ALA A 24 11.69 -7.99 -23.17
N SER A 25 10.98 -6.87 -23.07
CA SER A 25 11.25 -5.76 -24.00
C SER A 25 11.60 -4.56 -23.15
N GLU A 26 12.89 -4.28 -23.13
CA GLU A 26 13.45 -3.00 -22.75
C GLU A 26 12.90 -1.96 -23.74
N ALA A 27 11.89 -1.22 -23.33
CA ALA A 27 11.57 0.07 -23.92
C ALA A 27 11.76 1.11 -22.82
N VAL A 28 13.04 1.33 -22.47
CA VAL A 28 13.46 2.56 -21.80
C VAL A 28 13.25 3.68 -22.81
N THR A 29 12.06 4.25 -22.84
CA THR A 29 11.89 5.62 -23.34
C THR A 29 12.39 6.52 -22.21
N THR A 30 13.64 6.96 -22.34
CA THR A 30 14.09 8.20 -21.72
C THR A 30 13.32 9.35 -22.39
N ALA A 31 12.07 9.54 -22.00
CA ALA A 31 11.45 10.84 -22.14
C ALA A 31 12.18 11.74 -21.14
N GLN A 32 13.05 12.61 -21.66
CA GLN A 32 13.65 13.68 -20.89
C GLN A 32 12.54 14.42 -20.12
N PRO A 33 12.78 14.84 -18.87
CA PRO A 33 11.87 15.74 -18.20
C PRO A 33 11.84 17.01 -19.05
N GLY A 34 10.74 17.18 -19.79
CA GLY A 34 10.39 18.45 -20.37
C GLY A 34 10.47 19.47 -19.24
N MET A 35 11.32 20.47 -19.45
CA MET A 35 11.46 21.61 -18.56
C MET A 35 10.06 22.14 -18.29
N MET A 36 9.56 21.91 -17.07
CA MET A 36 8.41 22.65 -16.58
C MET A 36 8.90 24.07 -16.42
N THR A 37 8.70 24.82 -17.51
CA THR A 37 8.58 26.27 -17.59
C THR A 37 8.37 26.89 -16.22
N ASP A 38 9.29 27.79 -15.88
CA ASP A 38 9.16 28.82 -14.85
C ASP A 38 7.70 29.19 -14.63
N CYS A 39 7.12 28.75 -13.51
CA CYS A 39 5.96 29.45 -12.97
C CYS A 39 6.48 30.84 -12.58
N PRO A 40 6.03 31.93 -13.22
CA PRO A 40 6.46 33.27 -12.84
C PRO A 40 6.02 33.51 -11.40
N MET A 41 6.98 33.39 -10.47
CA MET A 41 6.88 33.98 -9.14
C MET A 41 7.02 35.49 -9.32
N ASP A 42 5.97 36.10 -9.85
CA ASP A 42 5.81 37.55 -9.81
C ASP A 42 5.50 37.95 -8.37
N GLY A 43 6.45 38.67 -7.80
CA GLY A 43 6.43 39.14 -6.43
C GLY A 43 5.37 40.22 -6.25
N SER A 44 4.20 39.82 -5.75
CA SER A 44 3.28 40.77 -5.11
C SER A 44 2.35 40.03 -4.14
N GLY A 45 2.72 39.96 -2.87
CA GLY A 45 1.83 39.39 -1.86
C GLY A 45 2.46 39.01 -0.52
N MET A 46 3.22 39.91 0.09
CA MET A 46 3.38 39.88 1.55
C MET A 46 2.02 40.11 2.21
N MET A 47 1.30 39.03 2.51
CA MET A 47 0.27 39.00 3.55
C MET A 47 0.24 37.62 4.20
N GLY A 48 0.53 37.58 5.50
CA GLY A 48 0.59 36.38 6.32
C GLY A 48 -0.75 35.64 6.40
N GLY A 49 -0.99 34.78 5.42
CA GLY A 49 -2.16 33.91 5.36
C GLY A 49 -1.94 32.62 6.13
N LYS A 50 -2.56 32.53 7.31
CA LYS A 50 -2.67 31.33 8.15
C LYS A 50 -3.54 30.27 7.45
N HIS A 51 -3.05 29.67 6.35
CA HIS A 51 -3.84 28.77 5.50
C HIS A 51 -3.35 27.31 5.43
N HIS A 52 -2.30 26.94 6.16
CA HIS A 52 -1.81 25.55 6.17
C HIS A 52 -2.12 24.74 7.45
N GLY A 53 -2.62 25.38 8.53
CA GLY A 53 -2.82 24.73 9.84
C GLY A 53 -3.70 23.47 9.79
N GLY A 54 -4.87 23.55 9.15
CA GLY A 54 -5.82 22.43 9.15
C GLY A 54 -5.37 21.17 8.38
N ARG A 55 -4.41 21.29 7.45
CA ARG A 55 -3.85 20.11 6.76
C ARG A 55 -2.84 19.37 7.65
N HIS A 56 -2.03 20.10 8.42
CA HIS A 56 -1.10 19.50 9.37
C HIS A 56 -1.86 18.81 10.51
N ASP A 57 -2.91 19.43 11.03
CA ASP A 57 -3.75 18.85 12.10
C ASP A 57 -4.44 17.56 11.65
N LYS A 58 -4.93 17.52 10.40
CA LYS A 58 -5.53 16.31 9.83
C LYS A 58 -4.52 15.17 9.68
N MET A 59 -3.30 15.48 9.24
CA MET A 59 -2.24 14.47 9.09
C MET A 59 -1.79 13.93 10.45
N ALA A 60 -1.60 14.79 11.44
CA ALA A 60 -1.26 14.39 12.80
C ALA A 60 -2.37 13.52 13.43
N ARG A 61 -3.63 13.91 13.26
CA ARG A 61 -4.78 13.11 13.73
C ARG A 61 -4.82 11.72 13.11
N MET A 62 -4.51 11.59 11.82
CA MET A 62 -4.49 10.30 11.13
C MET A 62 -3.33 9.41 11.61
N GLN A 63 -2.18 9.99 11.95
CA GLN A 63 -1.05 9.24 12.52
C GLN A 63 -1.35 8.72 13.93
N ASN A 64 -2.16 9.46 14.69
CA ASN A 64 -2.46 9.16 16.09
C ASN A 64 -3.75 8.34 16.28
N MET A 65 -4.38 7.83 15.21
CA MET A 65 -5.58 7.00 15.39
C MET A 65 -5.21 5.63 15.95
N THR A 66 -6.00 5.15 16.91
CA THR A 66 -5.86 3.77 17.39
C THR A 66 -6.31 2.78 16.31
N PRO A 67 -5.86 1.51 16.36
CA PRO A 67 -6.32 0.48 15.43
C PRO A 67 -7.84 0.34 15.36
N GLU A 68 -8.53 0.47 16.49
CA GLU A 68 -9.99 0.37 16.58
C GLU A 68 -10.68 1.55 15.89
N GLN A 69 -10.11 2.75 16.01
CA GLN A 69 -10.60 3.94 15.31
C GLN A 69 -10.39 3.82 13.80
N ILE A 70 -9.26 3.27 13.38
CA ILE A 70 -9.00 2.96 11.96
C ILE A 70 -10.06 1.98 11.45
N GLN A 71 -10.29 0.87 12.16
CA GLN A 71 -11.27 -0.14 11.78
C GLN A 71 -12.68 0.44 11.68
N THR A 72 -13.10 1.22 12.68
CA THR A 72 -14.41 1.90 12.68
C THR A 72 -14.55 2.82 11.47
N HIS A 73 -13.52 3.61 11.16
CA HIS A 73 -13.54 4.51 10.01
C HIS A 73 -13.56 3.75 8.67
N LEU A 74 -12.86 2.62 8.56
CA LEU A 74 -12.92 1.76 7.37
C LEU A 74 -14.31 1.14 7.19
N GLN A 75 -14.92 0.65 8.27
CA GLN A 75 -16.27 0.09 8.26
C GLN A 75 -17.30 1.13 7.81
N GLN A 76 -17.26 2.34 8.39
CA GLN A 76 -18.14 3.43 7.98
C GLN A 76 -18.02 3.80 6.49
N ARG A 77 -16.81 3.71 5.92
CA ARG A 77 -16.61 3.95 4.49
C ARG A 77 -17.14 2.80 3.65
N TYR A 78 -16.91 1.56 4.08
CA TYR A 78 -17.39 0.37 3.40
C TYR A 78 -18.92 0.31 3.34
N ASP A 79 -19.59 0.65 4.45
CA ASP A 79 -21.06 0.60 4.55
C ASP A 79 -21.75 1.65 3.67
N LYS A 80 -21.08 2.78 3.39
CA LYS A 80 -21.57 3.84 2.50
C LYS A 80 -21.46 3.50 1.01
N ILE A 81 -20.73 2.46 0.66
CA ILE A 81 -20.63 2.02 -0.74
C ILE A 81 -21.87 1.15 -1.01
N GLU A 82 -22.66 1.49 -2.02
CA GLU A 82 -23.86 0.70 -2.35
C GLU A 82 -23.52 -0.42 -3.34
N ASP A 83 -22.71 -0.11 -4.35
CA ASP A 83 -22.33 -1.02 -5.43
C ASP A 83 -21.40 -2.14 -4.92
N PRO A 84 -21.78 -3.42 -5.05
CA PRO A 84 -20.96 -4.56 -4.66
C PRO A 84 -19.59 -4.61 -5.36
N ALA A 85 -19.52 -4.19 -6.63
CA ALA A 85 -18.26 -4.17 -7.36
C ALA A 85 -17.29 -3.14 -6.74
N LYS A 86 -17.80 -1.98 -6.36
CA LYS A 86 -17.01 -0.93 -5.69
C LYS A 86 -16.63 -1.33 -4.26
N LYS A 87 -17.45 -2.11 -3.56
CA LYS A 87 -17.07 -2.70 -2.25
C LYS A 87 -15.88 -3.65 -2.40
N ALA A 88 -15.93 -4.54 -3.39
CA ALA A 88 -14.84 -5.46 -3.67
C ALA A 88 -13.56 -4.71 -4.07
N GLU A 89 -13.68 -3.69 -4.92
CA GLU A 89 -12.57 -2.84 -5.31
C GLU A 89 -11.96 -2.08 -4.10
N PHE A 90 -12.81 -1.55 -3.21
CA PHE A 90 -12.36 -0.89 -1.99
C PHE A 90 -11.51 -1.81 -1.11
N VAL A 91 -11.97 -3.05 -0.89
CA VAL A 91 -11.22 -4.05 -0.11
C VAL A 91 -9.92 -4.42 -0.81
N LYS A 92 -9.96 -4.67 -2.12
CA LYS A 92 -8.76 -4.96 -2.93
C LYS A 92 -7.71 -3.85 -2.81
N ASN A 93 -8.13 -2.60 -2.93
CA ASN A 93 -7.24 -1.44 -2.85
C ASN A 93 -6.66 -1.26 -1.44
N LEU A 94 -7.43 -1.58 -0.39
CA LEU A 94 -6.91 -1.60 0.98
C LEU A 94 -5.82 -2.65 1.17
N SER A 95 -6.02 -3.86 0.67
CA SER A 95 -5.02 -4.94 0.74
C SER A 95 -3.73 -4.54 0.01
N LEU A 96 -3.82 -4.04 -1.23
CA LEU A 96 -2.66 -3.59 -1.98
C LEU A 96 -1.87 -2.49 -1.25
N ARG A 97 -2.57 -1.55 -0.61
CA ARG A 97 -1.94 -0.50 0.19
C ARG A 97 -1.25 -1.08 1.41
N ALA A 98 -1.90 -2.00 2.13
CA ALA A 98 -1.32 -2.64 3.31
C ALA A 98 -0.04 -3.40 2.96
N ASP A 99 -0.04 -4.18 1.88
CA ASP A 99 1.13 -4.92 1.41
C ASP A 99 2.30 -3.98 1.08
N GLY A 100 2.01 -2.85 0.42
CA GLY A 100 3.01 -1.81 0.14
C GLY A 100 3.62 -1.21 1.41
N MET A 101 2.78 -0.93 2.42
CA MET A 101 3.25 -0.41 3.70
C MET A 101 4.09 -1.43 4.46
N THR A 102 3.70 -2.71 4.46
CA THR A 102 4.46 -3.80 5.08
C THR A 102 5.84 -3.92 4.46
N LYS A 103 5.95 -3.97 3.13
CA LYS A 103 7.25 -4.01 2.43
C LYS A 103 8.15 -2.83 2.79
N HIS A 104 7.57 -1.63 2.88
CA HIS A 104 8.33 -0.44 3.26
C HIS A 104 8.83 -0.52 4.70
N ALA A 105 7.96 -0.94 5.64
CA ALA A 105 8.32 -1.14 7.03
C ALA A 105 9.41 -2.21 7.20
N GLU A 106 9.31 -3.32 6.46
CA GLU A 106 10.32 -4.39 6.44
C GLU A 106 11.68 -3.88 5.95
N ALA A 107 11.71 -3.13 4.84
CA ALA A 107 12.95 -2.56 4.32
C ALA A 107 13.62 -1.61 5.33
N MET A 108 12.84 -0.74 5.97
CA MET A 108 13.34 0.15 7.02
C MET A 108 13.88 -0.63 8.23
N LYS A 109 13.16 -1.67 8.65
CA LYS A 109 13.57 -2.52 9.78
C LYS A 109 14.88 -3.23 9.47
N GLN A 110 15.00 -3.87 8.29
CA GLN A 110 16.22 -4.55 7.86
C GLN A 110 17.42 -3.59 7.80
N PHE A 111 17.20 -2.38 7.26
CA PHE A 111 18.25 -1.36 7.23
C PHE A 111 18.69 -0.96 8.64
N ALA A 112 17.75 -0.70 9.56
CA ALA A 112 18.07 -0.35 10.93
C ALA A 112 18.82 -1.48 11.65
N GLU A 113 18.38 -2.73 11.51
CA GLU A 113 19.02 -3.90 12.12
C GLU A 113 20.45 -4.12 11.60
N ALA A 114 20.71 -3.83 10.32
CA ALA A 114 22.05 -3.97 9.73
C ALA A 114 23.04 -2.88 10.20
N HIS A 115 22.57 -1.84 10.90
CA HIS A 115 23.38 -0.70 11.37
C HIS A 115 23.26 -0.47 12.88
N GLN A 116 22.80 -1.47 13.63
CA GLN A 116 22.81 -1.52 15.10
C GLN A 116 23.96 -2.40 15.60
#